data_AF-A0A4Q3UVW5-F1
#
_entry.id   AF-A0A4Q3UVW5-F1
#
_cell.length_a   1.000
_cell.length_b   1.000
_cell.length_c   1.000
_cell.angle_alpha   90.00
_cell.angle_beta   90.00
_cell.angle_gamma   90.00
#
_symmetry.space_group_name_H-M   'P 1'
#
loop_
_entity.id
_entity.type
_entity.pdbx_description
1 polymer ?
#
loop_
_entity_poly.entity_id
_entity_poly.type
_entity_poly.pdbx_seq_one_letter_code
_entity_poly.pdbx_strand_id
1 'polypeptide(L)' 'MDLHLTEAQKTFREEVRAFIDERLPMALRRKLRAGHFPNRQEILDWHRKLNVKGWAAPHWPKEYGGSD' A
#
# COMPACT_ATOMS: atom_id res chain seq x y z
N MET A 1 -27.92 -3.22 -3.75
CA MET A 1 -26.46 -3.10 -3.78
C MET A 1 -25.92 -4.25 -2.95
N ASP A 2 -25.16 -5.16 -3.57
CA ASP A 2 -24.45 -6.21 -2.84
C ASP A 2 -23.10 -5.64 -2.36
N LEU A 3 -22.80 -5.82 -1.07
CA LEU A 3 -21.60 -5.31 -0.41
C LEU A 3 -20.63 -6.45 -0.02
N HIS A 4 -20.96 -7.70 -0.37
CA HIS A 4 -20.11 -8.84 -0.09
C HIS A 4 -18.92 -8.89 -1.05
N LEU A 5 -17.72 -9.09 -0.50
CA LEU A 5 -16.52 -9.31 -1.30
C LEU A 5 -16.55 -10.72 -1.92
N THR A 6 -16.14 -10.81 -3.18
CA THR A 6 -15.84 -12.10 -3.82
C THR A 6 -14.62 -12.74 -3.16
N GLU A 7 -14.43 -14.06 -3.34
CA GLU A 7 -13.24 -14.74 -2.80
C GLU A 7 -11.93 -14.15 -3.33
N ALA A 8 -11.88 -13.80 -4.62
CA ALA A 8 -10.71 -13.14 -5.20
C ALA A 8 -10.41 -11.79 -4.50
N GLN A 9 -11.44 -11.00 -4.19
CA GLN A 9 -11.28 -9.73 -3.47
C GLN A 9 -10.84 -9.95 -2.02
N LYS A 10 -11.30 -11.01 -1.35
CA LYS A 10 -10.86 -11.37 0.01
C LYS A 10 -9.38 -11.75 0.03
N THR A 11 -8.96 -12.61 -0.90
CA THR A 11 -7.55 -13.01 -1.04
C THR A 11 -6.65 -11.82 -1.31
N PHE A 12 -7.03 -10.95 -2.27
CA PHE A 12 -6.26 -9.74 -2.56
C PHE A 12 -6.16 -8.81 -1.34
N ARG A 13 -7.25 -8.64 -0.59
CA ARG A 13 -7.25 -7.85 0.65
C ARG A 13 -6.29 -8.41 1.69
N GLU A 14 -6.20 -9.73 1.81
CA GLU A 14 -5.26 -10.39 2.73
C GLU A 14 -3.81 -10.18 2.29
N GLU A 15 -3.51 -10.30 1.00
CA GLU A 15 -2.19 -9.99 0.45
C GLU A 15 -1.77 -8.55 0.77
N VAL A 16 -2.64 -7.57 0.50
CA VAL A 16 -2.36 -6.15 0.75
C VAL A 16 -2.13 -5.90 2.25
N ARG A 17 -2.92 -6.54 3.12
CA ARG A 17 -2.75 -6.41 4.57
C ARG A 17 -1.41 -6.98 5.04
N ALA A 18 -1.06 -8.18 4.60
CA ALA A 18 0.21 -8.81 4.92
C ALA A 18 1.40 -7.95 4.45
N PHE A 19 1.32 -7.42 3.23
CA PHE A 19 2.35 -6.52 2.70
C PHE A 19 2.51 -5.26 3.57
N ILE A 20 1.41 -4.62 3.96
CA ILE A 20 1.47 -3.42 4.81
C ILE A 20 2.06 -3.77 6.17
N ASP A 21 1.63 -4.87 6.81
CA ASP A 21 2.14 -5.26 8.12
C ASP A 21 3.63 -5.62 8.08
N GLU A 22 4.11 -6.24 7.01
CA GLU A 22 5.53 -6.60 6.85
C GLU A 22 6.41 -5.39 6.48
N ARG A 23 5.92 -4.51 5.60
CA ARG A 23 6.76 -3.50 4.94
C ARG A 23 6.63 -2.11 5.54
N LEU A 24 5.53 -1.80 6.23
CA LEU A 24 5.32 -0.48 6.84
C LEU A 24 6.23 -0.31 8.07
N PRO A 25 7.12 0.71 8.11
CA PRO A 25 7.96 0.94 9.28
C PRO A 25 7.11 1.14 10.53
N MET A 26 7.46 0.43 11.62
CA MET A 26 6.73 0.54 12.89
C MET A 26 6.69 1.98 13.43
N ALA A 27 7.76 2.75 13.24
CA ALA A 27 7.83 4.16 13.64
C ALA A 27 6.78 5.00 12.90
N LEU A 28 6.67 4.83 11.57
CA LEU A 28 5.66 5.51 10.75
C LEU A 28 4.25 5.06 11.15
N ARG A 29 4.04 3.76 11.38
CA ARG A 29 2.75 3.22 11.85
C ARG A 29 2.31 3.83 13.17
N ARG A 30 3.22 3.97 14.15
CA ARG A 30 2.94 4.61 15.43
C ARG A 30 2.60 6.09 15.27
N LYS A 31 3.38 6.79 14.44
CA LYS A 31 3.19 8.22 14.14
C LYS A 31 1.83 8.50 13.52
N LEU A 32 1.43 7.73 12.50
CA LEU A 32 0.11 7.84 11.86
C LEU A 32 -1.03 7.52 12.84
N ARG A 33 -0.89 6.49 13.69
CA ARG A 33 -1.89 6.17 14.72
C ARG A 33 -2.06 7.25 15.78
N ALA A 34 -1.02 8.04 16.04
CA ALA A 34 -1.09 9.20 16.92
C ALA A 34 -1.71 10.45 16.23
N GLY A 35 -2.15 10.33 14.97
CA GLY A 35 -2.73 11.44 14.21
C GLY A 35 -1.71 12.40 13.59
N HIS A 36 -0.42 12.05 13.61
CA HIS A 36 0.61 12.89 13.00
C HIS A 36 0.82 12.57 11.52
N PHE A 37 1.21 13.58 10.75
CA PHE A 37 1.50 13.44 9.32
C PHE A 37 2.93 12.93 9.06
N PRO A 38 3.12 12.07 8.04
CA PRO A 38 4.45 11.66 7.62
C PRO A 38 5.22 12.85 7.03
N ASN A 39 6.54 12.85 7.18
CA ASN A 39 7.41 13.79 6.50
C ASN A 39 7.67 13.33 5.06
N ARG A 40 8.30 14.20 4.25
CA ARG A 40 8.61 13.91 2.84
C ARG A 40 9.40 12.60 2.65
N GLN A 41 10.40 12.34 3.48
CA GLN A 41 11.24 11.15 3.35
C GLN A 41 10.44 9.88 3.66
N GLU A 42 9.61 9.90 4.71
CA GLU A 42 8.72 8.78 5.07
C GLU A 42 7.72 8.47 3.94
N ILE A 43 7.17 9.50 3.29
CA ILE A 43 6.30 9.34 2.11
C ILE A 43 7.07 8.69 0.95
N LEU A 44 8.26 9.20 0.63
CA LEU A 44 9.08 8.67 -0.46
C LEU A 44 9.49 7.21 -0.21
N ASP A 45 9.87 6.87 1.01
CA ASP A 45 10.27 5.50 1.37
C ASP A 45 9.08 4.55 1.34
N TRP A 46 7.88 5.03 1.70
CA TRP A 46 6.65 4.25 1.54
C TRP A 46 6.31 4.02 0.06
N HIS A 47 6.35 5.06 -0.77
CA HIS A 47 6.11 4.93 -2.21
C HIS A 47 7.12 4.00 -2.90
N ARG A 48 8.41 4.06 -2.53
CA ARG A 48 9.43 3.12 -3.05
C ARG A 48 9.06 1.66 -2.75
N LYS A 49 8.57 1.38 -1.55
CA LYS A 49 8.13 0.02 -1.17
C LYS A 49 6.93 -0.44 -1.99
N LEU A 50 5.94 0.43 -2.18
CA LEU A 50 4.78 0.14 -3.01
C LEU A 50 5.16 -0.09 -4.48
N ASN A 51 6.13 0.67 -4.98
CA ASN A 51 6.59 0.58 -6.36
C ASN A 51 7.20 -0.80 -6.70
N VAL A 52 7.79 -1.50 -5.72
CA VAL A 52 8.28 -2.88 -5.91
C VAL A 52 7.18 -3.83 -6.41
N LYS A 53 5.93 -3.56 -6.06
CA LYS A 53 4.75 -4.33 -6.49
C LYS A 53 3.94 -3.62 -7.60
N GLY A 54 4.41 -2.46 -8.08
CA GLY A 54 3.66 -1.61 -9.02
C GLY A 54 2.48 -0.86 -8.39
N TRP A 55 2.39 -0.83 -7.06
CA TRP A 55 1.23 -0.31 -6.33
C TRP A 55 1.32 1.18 -5.99
N ALA A 56 2.44 1.85 -6.30
CA ALA A 56 2.59 3.28 -6.07
C ALA A 56 1.70 4.11 -7.01
N ALA A 57 1.52 3.62 -8.25
CA ALA A 57 0.64 4.21 -9.26
C ALA A 57 -0.07 3.08 -10.04
N PRO A 58 -1.06 2.41 -9.44
CA PRO A 58 -1.63 1.19 -10.01
C PRO A 58 -2.32 1.41 -11.37
N HIS A 59 -2.75 2.64 -11.66
CA HIS A 59 -3.40 3.04 -12.91
C HIS A 59 -2.42 3.45 -14.03
N TRP A 60 -1.11 3.42 -13.78
CA TRP A 60 -0.13 3.68 -14.83
C TRP A 60 0.21 2.40 -15.59
N PRO A 61 0.60 2.51 -16.87
CA PRO A 61 1.16 1.40 -17.61
C PRO A 61 2.35 0.75 -16.89
N LYS A 62 2.49 -0.58 -17.02
CA LYS A 62 3.64 -1.33 -16.49
C LYS A 62 5.01 -0.79 -16.92
N GLU A 63 5.13 -0.23 -18.13
CA GLU A 63 6.38 0.38 -18.61
C GLU A 63 6.87 1.55 -17.74
N TYR A 64 5.96 2.20 -17.00
CA TYR A 64 6.27 3.28 -16.06
C TYR A 64 6.24 2.82 -14.59
N GLY A 65 6.13 1.51 -14.35
CA GLY A 65 6.11 0.93 -12.99
C GLY A 65 4.73 0.89 -12.33
N GLY A 66 3.64 1.05 -13.08
CA GLY A 66 2.29 0.83 -12.59
C GLY A 66 1.82 -0.63 -12.71
N SER A 67 0.53 -0.88 -12.45
CA SER A 67 -0.05 -2.23 -12.44
C SER A 67 -1.04 -2.48 -13.59
N ASP A 68 -1.31 -1.47 -14.43
CA ASP A 68 -2.21 -1.54 -15.58
C ASP A 68 -1.56 -2.27 -16.77
#